data_AF-A0A2N1WAG8-F1
#
_entry.id   AF-A0A2N1WAG8-F1
#
_cell.length_a   1.000
_cell.length_b   1.000
_cell.length_c   1.000
_cell.angle_alpha   90.00
_cell.angle_beta   90.00
_cell.angle_gamma   90.00
#
_symmetry.space_group_name_H-M   'P 1'
#
loop_
_entity.id
_entity.type
_entity.pdbx_description
1 polymer ?
#
loop_
_entity_poly.entity_id
_entity_poly.type
_entity_poly.pdbx_seq_one_letter_code
_entity_poly.pdbx_strand_id
1 'polypeptide(L)'
;MATDDSSTPVPPTATRSTDSGLSAFLTPERLKMLGIGAVAIAVVGGGFWFAKVTGDRKESFAAAALEQARNTAEQGDMGKAVQEFERVTAQYPGTGASHEATLGIAQARLVAGQTELAISTLKTYLAGNPPATYASPANGLLGTGLENTGKFADAEAAYRKAAELATIDFLKATLLLDAARAARLAGRTAEARAIYEEIVAKYGETAAKTEAEVRLGELTAAG
;
A
#
# COMPACT_ATOMS: atom_id res chain seq x y z
N MET A 1 -41.88 95.09 -28.60
CA MET A 1 -41.19 94.97 -27.29
C MET A 1 -40.39 93.67 -27.38
N ALA A 2 -39.23 93.72 -28.03
CA ALA A 2 -37.88 93.83 -27.41
C ALA A 2 -37.49 92.47 -26.77
N THR A 3 -36.82 91.56 -27.48
CA THR A 3 -35.35 91.37 -27.65
C THR A 3 -34.59 91.12 -26.35
N ASP A 4 -34.04 89.90 -26.20
CA ASP A 4 -32.68 89.53 -25.74
C ASP A 4 -32.64 87.98 -25.61
N ASP A 5 -31.97 87.20 -26.47
CA ASP A 5 -30.53 86.94 -26.62
C ASP A 5 -29.82 86.37 -25.37
N SER A 6 -29.38 85.12 -25.48
CA SER A 6 -28.09 84.65 -24.95
C SER A 6 -27.88 83.20 -25.37
N SER A 7 -27.27 83.06 -26.54
CA SER A 7 -26.65 81.83 -27.02
C SER A 7 -25.40 81.52 -26.19
N THR A 8 -25.23 80.28 -25.71
CA THR A 8 -23.96 79.79 -25.16
C THR A 8 -23.38 78.72 -26.08
N PRO A 9 -22.08 78.77 -26.45
CA PRO A 9 -21.49 77.81 -27.36
C PRO A 9 -21.00 76.56 -26.62
N VAL A 10 -21.37 75.39 -27.13
CA VAL A 10 -20.87 74.09 -26.65
C VAL A 10 -19.51 73.81 -27.33
N PRO A 11 -18.45 73.42 -26.59
CA PRO A 11 -17.13 73.15 -27.17
C PRO A 11 -17.10 71.82 -27.94
N PRO A 12 -16.14 71.64 -28.88
CA PRO A 12 -16.07 70.43 -29.70
C PRO A 12 -15.68 69.20 -28.86
N THR A 13 -16.36 68.09 -29.13
CA THR A 13 -16.07 66.76 -28.59
C THR A 13 -14.67 66.31 -29.01
N ALA A 14 -13.73 66.27 -28.06
CA ALA A 14 -12.45 65.59 -28.25
C ALA A 14 -12.66 64.07 -28.22
N THR A 15 -12.61 63.43 -29.38
CA THR A 15 -12.55 61.97 -29.50
C THR A 15 -11.20 61.49 -28.98
N ARG A 16 -11.14 61.04 -27.73
CA ARG A 16 -9.98 60.35 -27.17
C ARG A 16 -10.04 58.90 -27.64
N SER A 17 -9.26 58.56 -28.66
CA SER A 17 -9.06 57.18 -29.12
C SER A 17 -8.36 56.37 -28.03
N THR A 18 -9.12 55.72 -27.16
CA THR A 18 -8.63 54.70 -26.23
C THR A 18 -8.80 53.32 -26.87
N ASP A 19 -7.95 52.98 -27.84
CA ASP A 19 -7.99 51.63 -28.45
C ASP A 19 -6.60 50.96 -28.56
N SER A 20 -5.56 51.64 -28.10
CA SER A 20 -4.16 51.25 -28.33
C SER A 20 -3.51 50.47 -27.17
N GLY A 21 -4.22 50.23 -26.07
CA GLY A 21 -3.68 49.52 -24.89
C GLY A 21 -3.92 48.01 -24.91
N LEU A 22 -5.15 47.57 -25.23
CA LEU A 22 -5.52 46.14 -25.21
C LEU A 22 -5.12 45.40 -26.49
N SER A 23 -5.13 46.10 -27.62
CA SER A 23 -4.76 45.56 -28.94
C SER A 23 -3.26 45.24 -29.06
N ALA A 24 -2.40 45.93 -28.30
CA ALA A 24 -0.96 45.66 -28.25
C ALA A 24 -0.61 44.34 -27.54
N PHE A 25 -1.43 43.91 -26.56
CA PHE A 25 -1.27 42.63 -25.87
C PHE A 25 -1.93 41.46 -26.60
N LEU A 26 -2.94 41.74 -27.45
CA LEU A 26 -3.71 40.75 -28.21
C LEU A 26 -3.25 40.67 -29.68
N THR A 27 -1.93 40.70 -29.92
CA THR A 27 -1.42 40.37 -31.26
C THR A 27 -1.70 38.90 -31.59
N PRO A 28 -2.07 38.56 -32.84
CA PRO A 28 -2.46 37.20 -33.23
C PRO A 28 -1.34 36.16 -32.99
N GLU A 29 -0.08 36.59 -32.95
CA GLU A 29 1.09 35.80 -32.55
C GLU A 29 1.05 35.39 -31.07
N ARG A 30 0.73 36.33 -30.16
CA ARG A 30 0.66 36.07 -28.71
C ARG A 30 -0.63 35.34 -28.30
N LEU A 31 -1.71 35.55 -29.05
CA LEU A 31 -2.98 34.85 -28.87
C LEU A 31 -2.86 33.33 -29.12
N LYS A 32 -2.06 32.93 -30.12
CA LYS A 32 -1.73 31.52 -30.40
C LYS A 32 -0.95 30.87 -29.25
N MET A 33 0.04 31.56 -28.69
CA MET A 33 0.81 31.06 -27.54
C MET A 33 -0.03 30.93 -26.26
N LEU A 34 -0.94 31.88 -26.01
CA LEU A 34 -1.87 31.83 -24.87
C LEU A 34 -2.88 30.66 -25.01
N GLY A 35 -3.35 30.38 -26.22
CA GLY A 35 -4.20 29.21 -26.51
C GLY A 35 -3.50 27.88 -26.25
N ILE A 36 -2.23 27.75 -26.65
CA ILE A 36 -1.43 26.53 -26.42
C ILE A 36 -1.18 26.31 -24.92
N GLY A 37 -0.85 27.36 -24.17
CA GLY A 37 -0.66 27.28 -22.72
C GLY A 37 -1.92 26.85 -21.96
N ALA A 38 -3.10 27.37 -22.34
CA ALA A 38 -4.38 27.00 -21.71
C ALA A 38 -4.77 25.53 -21.96
N VAL A 39 -4.54 25.01 -23.17
CA VAL A 39 -4.79 23.60 -23.51
C VAL A 39 -3.85 22.68 -22.73
N ALA A 40 -2.57 23.04 -22.60
CA ALA A 40 -1.62 22.25 -21.82
C ALA A 40 -2.02 22.15 -20.34
N ILE A 41 -2.46 23.25 -19.73
CA ILE A 41 -2.94 23.25 -18.33
C ILE A 41 -4.21 22.40 -18.18
N ALA A 42 -5.15 22.47 -19.13
CA ALA A 42 -6.36 21.67 -19.09
C ALA A 42 -6.10 20.17 -19.27
N VAL A 43 -5.14 19.78 -20.13
CA VAL A 43 -4.76 18.38 -20.32
C VAL A 43 -4.05 17.83 -19.09
N VAL A 44 -3.13 18.59 -18.50
CA VAL A 44 -2.40 18.18 -17.29
C VAL A 44 -3.34 18.14 -16.08
N GLY A 45 -4.15 19.19 -15.88
CA GLY A 45 -5.14 19.25 -14.80
C GLY A 45 -6.25 18.22 -14.94
N GLY A 46 -6.74 18.00 -16.17
CA GLY A 46 -7.73 16.98 -16.49
C GLY A 46 -7.18 15.56 -16.31
N GLY A 47 -5.94 15.31 -16.74
CA GLY A 47 -5.25 14.04 -16.52
C GLY A 47 -5.00 13.77 -15.03
N PHE A 48 -4.59 14.78 -14.26
CA PHE A 48 -4.42 14.67 -12.81
C PHE A 48 -5.75 14.44 -12.08
N TRP A 49 -6.80 15.18 -12.41
CA TRP A 49 -8.14 15.00 -11.84
C TRP A 49 -8.73 13.63 -12.22
N PHE A 50 -8.60 13.22 -13.48
CA PHE A 50 -9.02 11.90 -13.95
C PHE A 50 -8.28 10.79 -13.22
N ALA A 51 -6.95 10.87 -13.09
CA ALA A 51 -6.14 9.92 -12.34
C ALA A 51 -6.53 9.86 -10.86
N LYS A 52 -6.82 11.00 -10.24
CA LYS A 52 -7.27 11.07 -8.84
C LYS A 52 -8.67 10.46 -8.64
N VAL A 53 -9.63 10.81 -9.51
CA VAL A 53 -11.01 10.30 -9.43
C VAL A 53 -11.11 8.81 -9.79
N THR A 54 -10.30 8.32 -10.73
CA THR A 54 -10.25 6.89 -11.04
C THR A 54 -9.52 6.07 -9.96
N GLY A 55 -8.52 6.64 -9.28
CA GLY A 55 -7.85 6.01 -8.14
C GLY A 55 -8.82 5.70 -7.00
N ASP A 56 -9.51 6.72 -6.49
CA ASP A 56 -10.43 6.58 -5.35
C ASP A 56 -11.58 5.62 -5.65
N ARG A 57 -12.09 5.62 -6.88
CA ARG A 57 -13.15 4.70 -7.32
C ARG A 57 -12.65 3.26 -7.51
N LYS A 58 -11.46 3.07 -8.11
CA LYS A 58 -10.85 1.75 -8.29
C LYS A 58 -10.59 1.10 -6.93
N GLU A 59 -10.12 1.88 -5.95
CA GLU A 59 -9.86 1.40 -4.59
C GLU A 59 -11.16 0.94 -3.91
N SER A 60 -12.25 1.71 -4.02
CA SER A 60 -13.56 1.35 -3.46
C SER A 60 -14.13 0.06 -4.06
N PHE A 61 -14.08 -0.11 -5.37
CA PHE A 61 -14.53 -1.36 -6.01
C PHE A 61 -13.65 -2.55 -5.66
N ALA A 62 -12.34 -2.34 -5.57
CA ALA A 62 -11.40 -3.36 -5.15
C ALA A 62 -11.67 -3.81 -3.70
N ALA A 63 -11.94 -2.86 -2.79
CA ALA A 63 -12.29 -3.15 -1.41
C ALA A 63 -13.59 -3.95 -1.30
N ALA A 64 -14.63 -3.59 -2.05
CA ALA A 64 -15.89 -4.35 -2.08
C ALA A 64 -15.69 -5.78 -2.62
N ALA A 65 -14.87 -5.94 -3.66
CA ALA A 65 -14.56 -7.26 -4.22
C ALA A 65 -13.70 -8.11 -3.26
N LEU A 66 -12.77 -7.48 -2.53
CA LEU A 66 -11.99 -8.13 -1.48
C LEU A 66 -12.88 -8.61 -0.34
N GLU A 67 -13.84 -7.77 0.08
CA GLU A 67 -14.77 -8.10 1.15
C GLU A 67 -15.63 -9.32 0.79
N GLN A 68 -16.07 -9.41 -0.46
CA GLN A 68 -16.74 -10.62 -0.96
C GLN A 68 -15.85 -11.86 -0.80
N ALA A 69 -14.59 -11.79 -1.22
CA ALA A 69 -13.65 -12.91 -1.13
C ALA A 69 -13.37 -13.34 0.32
N ARG A 70 -13.29 -12.38 1.24
CA ARG A 70 -13.16 -12.64 2.69
C ARG A 70 -14.37 -13.36 3.26
N ASN A 71 -15.57 -12.87 2.95
CA ASN A 71 -16.82 -13.51 3.39
C ASN A 71 -16.91 -14.97 2.91
N THR A 72 -16.45 -15.25 1.69
CA THR A 72 -16.37 -16.63 1.18
C THR A 72 -15.35 -17.48 1.96
N ALA A 73 -14.18 -16.92 2.29
CA ALA A 73 -13.17 -17.61 3.10
C ALA A 73 -13.70 -17.92 4.52
N GLU A 74 -14.41 -16.96 5.13
CA GLU A 74 -15.03 -17.12 6.47
C GLU A 74 -16.10 -18.21 6.50
N GLN A 75 -16.79 -18.43 5.37
CA GLN A 75 -17.73 -19.54 5.20
C GLN A 75 -17.04 -20.90 5.06
N GLY A 76 -15.70 -20.94 5.02
CA GLY A 76 -14.91 -22.16 4.91
C GLY A 76 -14.65 -22.65 3.48
N ASP A 77 -15.23 -21.99 2.46
CA ASP A 77 -15.01 -22.36 1.06
C ASP A 77 -13.71 -21.75 0.53
N MET A 78 -12.59 -22.32 0.97
CA MET A 78 -11.24 -21.84 0.60
C MET A 78 -11.00 -21.89 -0.91
N GLY A 79 -11.58 -22.87 -1.62
CA GLY A 79 -11.42 -23.01 -3.06
C GLY A 79 -12.07 -21.87 -3.83
N LYS A 80 -13.31 -21.52 -3.47
CA LYS A 80 -14.01 -20.36 -4.05
C LYS A 80 -13.39 -19.05 -3.61
N ALA A 81 -12.96 -18.93 -2.35
CA ALA A 81 -12.28 -17.75 -1.85
C ALA A 81 -11.01 -17.43 -2.65
N VAL A 82 -10.18 -18.44 -2.95
CA VAL A 82 -8.98 -18.27 -3.80
C VAL A 82 -9.35 -17.70 -5.17
N GLN A 83 -10.39 -18.22 -5.82
CA GLN A 83 -10.85 -17.70 -7.12
C GLN A 83 -11.33 -16.24 -7.04
N GLU A 84 -12.05 -15.90 -5.96
CA GLU A 84 -12.53 -14.54 -5.74
C GLU A 84 -11.37 -13.57 -5.44
N PHE A 85 -10.38 -13.97 -4.65
CA PHE A 85 -9.17 -13.18 -4.45
C PHE A 85 -8.35 -13.03 -5.74
N GLU A 86 -8.18 -14.10 -6.54
CA GLU A 86 -7.47 -14.04 -7.83
C GLU A 86 -8.14 -13.03 -8.77
N ARG A 87 -9.47 -13.00 -8.80
CA ARG A 87 -10.23 -11.99 -9.53
C ARG A 87 -9.93 -10.57 -9.04
N VAL A 88 -9.79 -10.34 -7.73
CA VAL A 88 -9.40 -9.02 -7.20
C VAL A 88 -8.01 -8.64 -7.71
N THR A 89 -7.04 -9.55 -7.63
CA THR A 89 -5.66 -9.27 -8.08
C THR A 89 -5.57 -8.98 -9.58
N ALA A 90 -6.39 -9.67 -10.40
CA ALA A 90 -6.41 -9.48 -11.85
C ALA A 90 -7.14 -8.20 -12.28
N GLN A 91 -8.24 -7.85 -11.61
CA GLN A 91 -9.07 -6.70 -12.00
C GLN A 91 -8.56 -5.37 -11.40
N TYR A 92 -7.89 -5.43 -10.25
CA TYR A 92 -7.49 -4.24 -9.51
C TYR A 92 -5.98 -4.19 -9.20
N PRO A 93 -5.08 -4.42 -10.16
CA PRO A 93 -3.65 -4.47 -9.87
C PRO A 93 -3.15 -3.15 -9.26
N GLY A 94 -2.33 -3.26 -8.21
CA GLY A 94 -1.71 -2.12 -7.53
C GLY A 94 -2.56 -1.40 -6.47
N THR A 95 -3.80 -1.85 -6.23
CA THR A 95 -4.61 -1.36 -5.09
C THR A 95 -4.18 -2.05 -3.79
N GLY A 96 -4.46 -1.44 -2.64
CA GLY A 96 -4.30 -2.09 -1.34
C GLY A 96 -5.10 -3.38 -1.25
N ALA A 97 -6.30 -3.39 -1.83
CA ALA A 97 -7.12 -4.59 -1.90
C ALA A 97 -6.51 -5.71 -2.75
N SER A 98 -5.76 -5.41 -3.82
CA SER A 98 -5.02 -6.42 -4.57
C SER A 98 -3.85 -6.99 -3.76
N HIS A 99 -3.16 -6.17 -2.97
CA HIS A 99 -2.12 -6.65 -2.07
C HIS A 99 -2.72 -7.58 -0.99
N GLU A 100 -3.82 -7.17 -0.36
CA GLU A 100 -4.54 -7.97 0.64
C GLU A 100 -5.14 -9.26 0.06
N ALA A 101 -5.66 -9.22 -1.18
CA ALA A 101 -6.14 -10.40 -1.87
C ALA A 101 -5.00 -11.40 -2.14
N THR A 102 -3.79 -10.93 -2.46
CA THR A 102 -2.63 -11.82 -2.63
C THR A 102 -2.27 -12.54 -1.33
N LEU A 103 -2.33 -11.84 -0.20
CA LEU A 103 -2.15 -12.45 1.13
C LEU A 103 -3.29 -13.44 1.43
N GLY A 104 -4.53 -13.09 1.09
CA GLY A 104 -5.70 -13.95 1.21
C GLY A 104 -5.59 -15.25 0.41
N ILE A 105 -5.09 -15.19 -0.82
CA ILE A 105 -4.78 -16.38 -1.64
C ILE A 105 -3.80 -17.28 -0.91
N ALA A 106 -2.70 -16.73 -0.42
CA ALA A 106 -1.68 -17.51 0.28
C ALA A 106 -2.23 -18.13 1.56
N GLN A 107 -2.98 -17.37 2.37
CA GLN A 107 -3.61 -17.85 3.60
C GLN A 107 -4.62 -18.98 3.33
N ALA A 108 -5.51 -18.80 2.36
CA ALA A 108 -6.50 -19.81 1.98
C ALA A 108 -5.82 -21.08 1.46
N ARG A 109 -4.74 -20.93 0.66
CA ARG A 109 -3.91 -22.06 0.20
C ARG A 109 -3.25 -22.81 1.35
N LEU A 110 -2.72 -22.10 2.35
CA LEU A 110 -2.14 -22.73 3.55
C LEU A 110 -3.20 -23.54 4.32
N VAL A 111 -4.39 -22.98 4.52
CA VAL A 111 -5.51 -23.66 5.20
C VAL A 111 -5.99 -24.87 4.42
N ALA A 112 -6.02 -24.79 3.09
CA ALA A 112 -6.40 -25.89 2.21
C ALA A 112 -5.30 -26.95 2.02
N GLY A 113 -4.16 -26.87 2.72
CA GLY A 113 -3.03 -27.79 2.57
C GLY A 113 -2.24 -27.63 1.27
N GLN A 114 -2.53 -26.59 0.48
CA GLN A 114 -1.83 -26.24 -0.75
C GLN A 114 -0.55 -25.44 -0.46
N THR A 115 0.26 -25.93 0.48
CA THR A 115 1.37 -25.19 1.08
C THR A 115 2.44 -24.76 0.08
N GLU A 116 2.85 -25.64 -0.84
CA GLU A 116 3.86 -25.29 -1.85
C GLU A 116 3.34 -24.22 -2.84
N LEU A 117 2.04 -24.23 -3.16
CA LEU A 117 1.43 -23.16 -3.98
C LEU A 117 1.42 -21.82 -3.21
N ALA A 118 1.13 -21.84 -1.92
CA ALA A 118 1.21 -20.63 -1.08
C ALA A 118 2.64 -20.07 -1.06
N ILE A 119 3.65 -20.91 -0.85
CA ILE A 119 5.08 -20.51 -0.86
C ILE A 119 5.45 -19.87 -2.20
N SER A 120 5.09 -20.50 -3.32
CA SER A 120 5.37 -19.98 -4.66
C SER A 120 4.72 -18.61 -4.91
N THR A 121 3.46 -18.46 -4.48
CA THR A 121 2.70 -17.19 -4.57
C THR A 121 3.42 -16.09 -3.79
N LEU A 122 3.80 -16.36 -2.55
CA LEU A 122 4.43 -15.39 -1.66
C LEU A 122 5.83 -15.00 -2.14
N LYS A 123 6.63 -15.95 -2.62
CA LYS A 123 7.96 -15.65 -3.19
C LYS A 123 7.84 -14.75 -4.41
N THR A 124 6.90 -15.05 -5.31
CA THR A 124 6.65 -14.23 -6.51
C THR A 124 6.20 -12.82 -6.11
N TYR A 125 5.28 -12.72 -5.16
CA TYR A 125 4.78 -11.45 -4.65
C TYR A 125 5.89 -10.60 -4.03
N LEU A 126 6.72 -11.19 -3.15
CA LEU A 126 7.83 -10.52 -2.49
C LEU A 126 8.94 -10.08 -3.46
N ALA A 127 9.19 -10.84 -4.53
CA ALA A 127 10.11 -10.44 -5.59
C ALA A 127 9.66 -9.16 -6.33
N GLY A 128 8.36 -8.84 -6.29
CA GLY A 128 7.79 -7.59 -6.80
C GLY A 128 8.01 -6.36 -5.90
N ASN A 129 8.72 -6.49 -4.78
CA ASN A 129 8.99 -5.43 -3.80
C ASN A 129 7.71 -4.68 -3.34
N PRO A 130 6.72 -5.39 -2.76
CA PRO A 130 5.49 -4.77 -2.29
C PRO A 130 5.76 -3.80 -1.12
N PRO A 131 4.83 -2.86 -0.84
CA PRO A 131 4.95 -1.97 0.32
C PRO A 131 5.16 -2.74 1.63
N ALA A 132 5.96 -2.18 2.55
CA ALA A 132 6.34 -2.83 3.81
C ALA A 132 5.14 -3.36 4.62
N THR A 133 4.03 -2.59 4.64
CA THR A 133 2.76 -2.97 5.28
C THR A 133 2.21 -4.31 4.80
N TYR A 134 2.48 -4.70 3.56
CA TYR A 134 2.06 -5.98 2.98
C TYR A 134 3.21 -6.99 2.89
N ALA A 135 4.45 -6.51 2.77
CA ALA A 135 5.64 -7.36 2.74
C ALA A 135 5.90 -8.04 4.10
N SER A 136 5.61 -7.35 5.21
CA SER A 136 5.71 -7.93 6.56
C SER A 136 4.81 -9.16 6.73
N PRO A 137 3.47 -9.07 6.56
CA PRO A 137 2.60 -10.25 6.65
C PRO A 137 2.87 -11.30 5.56
N ALA A 138 3.28 -10.90 4.35
CA ALA A 138 3.69 -11.87 3.32
C ALA A 138 4.88 -12.73 3.76
N ASN A 139 5.90 -12.12 4.39
CA ASN A 139 7.03 -12.86 4.94
C ASN A 139 6.61 -13.74 6.12
N GLY A 140 5.68 -13.30 6.96
CA GLY A 140 5.12 -14.13 8.04
C GLY A 140 4.43 -15.38 7.51
N LEU A 141 3.54 -15.24 6.51
CA LEU A 141 2.89 -16.37 5.85
C LEU A 141 3.88 -17.28 5.11
N LEU A 142 4.96 -16.70 4.57
CA LEU A 142 6.02 -17.46 3.91
C LEU A 142 6.76 -18.31 4.96
N GLY A 143 7.06 -17.75 6.12
CA GLY A 143 7.58 -18.46 7.28
C GLY A 143 6.70 -19.65 7.64
N THR A 144 5.38 -19.43 7.77
CA THR A 144 4.42 -20.51 8.07
C THR A 144 4.43 -21.61 7.01
N GLY A 145 4.44 -21.26 5.72
CA GLY A 145 4.51 -22.25 4.65
C GLY A 145 5.81 -23.05 4.67
N LEU A 146 6.95 -22.38 4.84
CA LEU A 146 8.26 -23.01 4.91
C LEU A 146 8.36 -23.96 6.12
N GLU A 147 7.81 -23.54 7.25
CA GLU A 147 7.78 -24.36 8.45
C GLU A 147 6.90 -25.60 8.30
N ASN A 148 5.71 -25.46 7.72
CA ASN A 148 4.82 -26.57 7.39
C ASN A 148 5.46 -27.60 6.44
N THR A 149 6.51 -27.21 5.70
CA THR A 149 7.27 -28.08 4.79
C THR A 149 8.62 -28.52 5.37
N GLY A 150 8.87 -28.27 6.66
CA GLY A 150 10.11 -28.66 7.34
C GLY A 150 11.34 -27.83 6.98
N LYS A 151 11.18 -26.75 6.21
CA LYS A 151 12.26 -25.84 5.79
C LYS A 151 12.52 -24.80 6.88
N PHE A 152 12.83 -25.27 8.09
CA PHE A 152 12.86 -24.46 9.31
C PHE A 152 13.88 -23.30 9.28
N ALA A 153 15.04 -23.52 8.66
CA ALA A 153 16.04 -22.47 8.45
C ALA A 153 15.53 -21.32 7.58
N ASP A 154 14.83 -21.64 6.49
CA ASP A 154 14.26 -20.64 5.61
C ASP A 154 13.06 -19.94 6.28
N ALA A 155 12.30 -20.69 7.09
CA ALA A 155 11.17 -20.14 7.85
C ALA A 155 11.64 -19.08 8.85
N GLU A 156 12.72 -19.35 9.59
CA GLU A 156 13.36 -18.41 10.51
C GLU A 156 13.74 -17.10 9.80
N ALA A 157 14.41 -17.19 8.65
CA ALA A 157 14.78 -16.03 7.86
C ALA A 157 13.56 -15.22 7.39
N ALA A 158 12.48 -15.90 6.96
CA ALA A 158 11.24 -15.25 6.57
C ALA A 158 10.57 -14.54 7.76
N TYR A 159 10.48 -15.18 8.93
CA TYR A 159 9.93 -14.56 10.12
C TYR A 159 10.74 -13.36 10.61
N ARG A 160 12.08 -13.43 10.58
CA ARG A 160 12.93 -12.27 10.86
C ARG A 160 12.65 -11.13 9.89
N LYS A 161 12.52 -11.44 8.59
CA LYS A 161 12.21 -10.40 7.61
C LYS A 161 10.86 -9.75 7.86
N ALA A 162 9.87 -10.54 8.26
CA ALA A 162 8.57 -10.05 8.66
C ALA A 162 8.68 -9.09 9.87
N ALA A 163 9.47 -9.46 10.88
CA ALA A 163 9.69 -8.67 12.09
C ALA A 163 10.42 -7.34 11.80
N GLU A 164 11.42 -7.36 10.92
CA GLU A 164 12.12 -6.14 10.48
C GLU A 164 11.19 -5.11 9.83
N LEU A 165 10.19 -5.60 9.08
CA LEU A 165 9.24 -4.77 8.33
C LEU A 165 8.03 -4.35 9.17
N ALA A 166 7.76 -5.03 10.28
CA ALA A 166 6.65 -4.71 11.16
C ALA A 166 6.91 -3.38 11.90
N THR A 167 5.86 -2.57 12.07
CA THR A 167 5.97 -1.26 12.72
C THR A 167 5.57 -1.28 14.19
N ILE A 168 4.84 -2.31 14.61
CA ILE A 168 4.26 -2.42 15.96
C ILE A 168 5.07 -3.45 16.76
N ASP A 169 5.54 -3.06 17.94
CA ASP A 169 6.43 -3.89 18.77
C ASP A 169 5.81 -5.22 19.18
N PHE A 170 4.50 -5.25 19.45
CA PHE A 170 3.76 -6.50 19.66
C PHE A 170 3.95 -7.48 18.49
N LEU A 171 3.76 -7.02 17.25
CA LEU A 171 3.89 -7.85 16.05
C LEU A 171 5.34 -8.27 15.81
N LYS A 172 6.31 -7.36 16.02
CA LYS A 172 7.74 -7.70 15.94
C LYS A 172 8.10 -8.83 16.89
N ALA A 173 7.67 -8.72 18.15
CA ALA A 173 7.98 -9.71 19.18
C ALA A 173 7.33 -11.07 18.88
N THR A 174 6.07 -11.09 18.41
CA THR A 174 5.41 -12.33 17.96
C THR A 174 6.15 -12.99 16.80
N LEU A 175 6.54 -12.23 15.78
CA LEU A 175 7.29 -12.78 14.63
C LEU A 175 8.69 -13.26 15.03
N LEU A 176 9.32 -12.62 16.02
CA LEU A 176 10.59 -13.11 16.57
C LEU A 176 10.41 -14.39 17.39
N LEU A 177 9.29 -14.60 18.10
CA LEU A 177 9.00 -15.88 18.73
C LEU A 177 8.90 -17.00 17.69
N ASP A 178 8.22 -16.74 16.57
CA ASP A 178 8.15 -17.68 15.45
C ASP A 178 9.54 -17.95 14.84
N ALA A 179 10.36 -16.92 14.64
CA ALA A 179 11.73 -17.08 14.18
C ALA A 179 12.56 -17.94 15.14
N ALA A 180 12.49 -17.70 16.45
CA ALA A 180 13.23 -18.46 17.46
C ALA A 180 12.79 -19.92 17.50
N ARG A 181 11.48 -20.17 17.39
CA ARG A 181 10.88 -21.50 17.33
C ARG A 181 11.35 -22.24 16.08
N ALA A 182 11.35 -21.60 14.92
CA ALA A 182 11.88 -22.15 13.68
C ALA A 182 13.39 -22.43 13.76
N ALA A 183 14.19 -21.53 14.34
CA ALA A 183 15.62 -21.76 14.59
C ALA A 183 15.87 -23.01 15.44
N ARG A 184 15.08 -23.19 16.50
CA ARG A 184 15.16 -24.37 17.37
C ARG A 184 14.81 -25.66 16.62
N LEU A 185 13.76 -25.65 15.81
CA LEU A 185 13.38 -26.79 14.95
C LEU A 185 14.44 -27.11 13.90
N ALA A 186 15.20 -26.11 13.45
CA ALA A 186 16.38 -26.29 12.59
C ALA A 186 17.62 -26.83 13.32
N GLY A 187 17.56 -27.09 14.63
CA GLY A 187 18.70 -27.50 15.46
C GLY A 187 19.66 -26.35 15.80
N ARG A 188 19.31 -25.10 15.49
CA ARG A 188 20.14 -23.90 15.70
C ARG A 188 19.86 -23.28 17.06
N THR A 189 20.11 -24.05 18.12
CA THR A 189 19.77 -23.67 19.50
C THR A 189 20.41 -22.35 19.95
N ALA A 190 21.65 -22.08 19.53
CA ALA A 190 22.34 -20.83 19.86
C ALA A 190 21.65 -19.60 19.22
N GLU A 191 21.19 -19.73 17.97
CA GLU A 191 20.45 -18.67 17.28
C GLU A 191 19.07 -18.46 17.91
N ALA A 192 18.36 -19.54 18.26
CA ALA A 192 17.09 -19.47 18.97
C ALA A 192 17.23 -18.71 20.30
N ARG A 193 18.28 -19.04 21.09
CA ARG A 193 18.61 -18.34 22.34
C ARG A 193 18.81 -16.83 22.10
N ALA A 194 19.61 -16.46 21.12
CA ALA A 194 19.88 -15.06 20.82
C ALA A 194 18.60 -14.28 20.45
N ILE A 195 17.66 -14.91 19.75
CA ILE A 195 16.36 -14.29 19.43
C ILE A 195 15.52 -14.09 20.70
N TYR A 196 15.44 -15.09 21.58
CA TYR A 196 14.71 -14.94 22.83
C TYR A 196 15.32 -13.84 23.73
N GLU A 197 16.64 -13.76 23.81
CA GLU A 197 17.34 -12.68 24.52
C GLU A 197 17.02 -11.31 23.91
N GLU A 198 16.96 -11.20 22.58
CA GLU A 198 16.52 -9.99 21.89
C GLU A 198 15.09 -9.61 22.29
N ILE A 199 14.18 -10.57 22.38
CA ILE A 199 12.78 -10.33 22.80
C ILE A 199 12.72 -9.76 24.20
N VAL A 200 13.43 -10.37 25.15
CA VAL A 200 13.49 -9.92 26.55
C VAL A 200 14.07 -8.52 26.65
N ALA A 201 15.13 -8.23 25.89
CA ALA A 201 15.83 -6.94 25.95
C ALA A 201 15.07 -5.79 25.30
N LYS A 202 14.42 -6.02 24.14
CA LYS A 202 13.82 -4.95 23.32
C LYS A 202 12.30 -4.86 23.42
N TYR A 203 11.63 -5.96 23.73
CA TYR A 203 10.16 -6.05 23.70
C TYR A 203 9.59 -6.48 25.06
N GLY A 204 10.23 -6.03 26.15
CA GLY A 204 9.92 -6.43 27.52
C GLY A 204 8.52 -6.08 28.03
N GLU A 205 7.83 -5.15 27.38
CA GLU A 205 6.45 -4.74 27.68
C GLU A 205 5.39 -5.60 26.94
N THR A 206 5.82 -6.53 26.07
CA THR A 206 4.92 -7.40 25.31
C THR A 206 4.75 -8.75 26.02
N ALA A 207 3.62 -9.41 25.77
CA ALA A 207 3.38 -10.78 26.27
C ALA A 207 4.45 -11.79 25.77
N ALA A 208 5.14 -11.48 24.67
CA ALA A 208 6.19 -12.33 24.11
C ALA A 208 7.41 -12.47 25.05
N LYS A 209 7.65 -11.51 25.94
CA LYS A 209 8.72 -11.59 26.94
C LYS A 209 8.58 -12.84 27.80
N THR A 210 7.40 -13.06 28.36
CA THR A 210 7.15 -14.20 29.27
C THR A 210 7.41 -15.52 28.56
N GLU A 211 6.95 -15.66 27.31
CA GLU A 211 7.24 -16.85 26.53
C GLU A 211 8.74 -17.01 26.23
N ALA A 212 9.43 -15.93 25.86
CA ALA A 212 10.86 -15.97 25.61
C ALA A 212 11.67 -16.39 26.84
N GLU A 213 11.33 -15.90 28.04
CA GLU A 213 11.95 -16.29 29.30
C GLU A 213 11.73 -17.77 29.61
N VAL A 214 10.52 -18.29 29.40
CA VAL A 214 10.23 -19.72 29.56
C VAL A 214 11.09 -20.56 28.61
N ARG A 215 11.13 -20.20 27.33
CA ARG A 215 11.93 -20.93 26.32
C ARG A 215 13.43 -20.86 26.62
N LEU A 216 13.95 -19.74 27.12
CA LEU A 216 15.33 -19.63 27.56
C LEU A 216 15.64 -20.60 28.71
N GLY A 217 14.75 -20.72 29.69
CA GLY A 217 14.88 -21.68 30.79
C GLY A 217 14.88 -23.14 30.31
N GLU A 218 14.04 -23.48 29.34
CA GLU A 218 14.03 -24.81 28.72
C GLU A 218 15.37 -25.11 28.02
N LEU A 219 15.95 -24.13 27.33
CA LEU A 219 17.22 -24.28 26.62
C LEU A 219 18.46 -24.36 27.53
N THR A 220 18.39 -23.84 28.75
CA THR A 220 19.49 -23.98 29.73
C THR A 220 19.43 -25.30 30.49
N ALA A 221 18.23 -25.84 30.73
CA ALA A 221 18.05 -27.12 31.40
C ALA A 221 18.37 -28.33 30.50
N ALA A 222 18.32 -28.16 29.17
CA ALA A 222 18.55 -29.22 28.19
C ALA A 222 20.02 -29.35 27.71
N GLY A 223 20.91 -28.44 28.11
CA GLY A 223 22.34 -28.43 27.76
C GLY A 223 23.22 -28.83 28.93
#